data_AF-A0A2V9QYU7-F1
#
_entry.id   AF-A0A2V9QYU7-F1
#
_cell.length_a   1.000
_cell.length_b   1.000
_cell.length_c   1.000
_cell.angle_alpha   90.00
_cell.angle_beta   90.00
_cell.angle_gamma   90.00
#
_symmetry.space_group_name_H-M   'P 1'
#
loop_
_entity.id
_entity.type
_entity.pdbx_description
1 polymer ?
#
loop_
_entity_poly.entity_id
_entity_poly.type
_entity_poly.pdbx_seq_one_letter_code
_entity_poly.pdbx_strand_id
1 'polypeptide(L)'
;MIFLVEQLPAALWEAAVPGTPRRTVRMLAGHIHNARCMWIKTLGRPHGIAVPATVDRHRVSRSQLIRALERSGRGIASLLALGLERDGQIPPTAAYAWRNLPLDVGHVLTYFVAHEGHHRGQIVLVARQLGQRLPAPVTNGLWQWTKRAAEGRA
;
A
#
# COMPACT_ATOMS: atom_id res chain seq x y z
N MET A 1 5.31 -3.13 -0.19
CA MET A 1 4.77 -3.35 -1.56
C MET A 1 5.83 -3.20 -2.65
N ILE A 2 6.72 -2.19 -2.60
CA ILE A 2 7.76 -1.94 -3.64
C ILE A 2 8.51 -3.21 -4.06
N PHE A 3 9.15 -3.90 -3.10
CA PHE A 3 9.84 -5.17 -3.37
C PHE A 3 8.99 -6.19 -4.16
N LEU A 4 7.73 -6.39 -3.79
CA LEU A 4 6.88 -7.34 -4.51
C LEU A 4 6.67 -6.90 -5.97
N VAL A 5 6.39 -5.61 -6.21
CA VAL A 5 6.17 -5.07 -7.57
C VAL A 5 7.41 -5.23 -8.44
N GLU A 6 8.60 -5.05 -7.89
CA GLU A 6 9.87 -5.25 -8.59
C GLU A 6 10.08 -6.71 -8.99
N GLN A 7 9.71 -7.64 -8.12
CA GLN A 7 9.92 -9.08 -8.33
C GLN A 7 8.80 -9.74 -9.14
N LEU A 8 7.72 -9.02 -9.47
CA LEU A 8 6.63 -9.58 -10.28
C LEU A 8 7.09 -9.85 -11.72
N PRO A 9 6.91 -11.08 -12.24
CA PRO A 9 7.01 -11.38 -13.67
C PRO A 9 6.21 -10.40 -14.51
N ALA A 10 6.73 -10.00 -15.67
CA ALA A 10 6.06 -9.06 -16.56
C ALA A 10 4.66 -9.55 -16.98
N ALA A 11 4.53 -10.86 -17.25
CA ALA A 11 3.27 -11.50 -17.60
C ALA A 11 2.19 -11.41 -16.50
N LEU A 12 2.59 -11.34 -15.23
CA LEU A 12 1.62 -11.19 -14.14
C LEU A 12 1.09 -9.78 -13.99
N TRP A 13 1.82 -8.76 -14.44
CA TRP A 13 1.48 -7.36 -14.16
C TRP A 13 0.07 -6.99 -14.66
N GLU A 14 -0.28 -7.42 -15.86
CA GLU A 14 -1.58 -7.15 -16.48
C GLU A 14 -2.55 -8.34 -16.38
N ALA A 15 -2.12 -9.44 -15.75
CA ALA A 15 -2.94 -10.64 -15.64
C ALA A 15 -4.23 -10.37 -14.84
N ALA A 16 -5.33 -10.92 -15.35
CA ALA A 16 -6.63 -10.87 -14.71
C ALA A 16 -6.66 -11.71 -13.43
N VAL A 17 -7.41 -11.24 -12.43
CA VAL A 17 -7.65 -11.97 -11.19
C VAL A 17 -8.71 -13.06 -11.46
N PRO A 18 -8.41 -14.36 -11.21
CA PRO A 18 -9.38 -15.43 -11.35
C PRO A 18 -10.67 -15.14 -10.55
N GLY A 19 -11.83 -15.41 -11.16
CA GLY A 19 -13.15 -15.12 -10.57
C GLY A 19 -13.57 -13.64 -10.57
N THR A 20 -12.67 -12.69 -10.88
CA THR A 20 -13.00 -11.26 -11.01
C THR A 20 -12.26 -10.63 -12.20
N PRO A 21 -12.56 -11.05 -13.45
CA PRO A 21 -11.73 -10.77 -14.62
C PRO A 21 -11.58 -9.27 -14.98
N ARG A 22 -12.46 -8.40 -14.45
CA ARG A 22 -12.34 -6.94 -14.58
C ARG A 22 -11.25 -6.32 -13.69
N ARG A 23 -10.62 -7.11 -12.80
CA ARG A 23 -9.51 -6.69 -11.94
C ARG A 23 -8.24 -7.38 -12.40
N THR A 24 -7.13 -6.66 -12.37
CA THR A 24 -5.79 -7.18 -12.69
C THR A 24 -4.84 -7.04 -11.50
N VAL A 25 -3.69 -7.73 -11.54
CA VAL A 25 -2.62 -7.58 -10.53
C VAL A 25 -2.16 -6.13 -10.40
N ARG A 26 -1.97 -5.42 -11.53
CA ARG A 26 -1.69 -3.97 -11.54
C ARG A 26 -2.74 -3.19 -10.76
N MET A 27 -4.02 -3.51 -10.93
CA MET A 27 -5.09 -2.80 -10.23
C MET A 27 -5.06 -3.05 -8.72
N LEU A 28 -4.72 -4.27 -8.28
CA LEU A 28 -4.52 -4.59 -6.86
C LEU A 28 -3.32 -3.82 -6.29
N ALA A 29 -2.19 -3.79 -7.00
CA ALA A 29 -0.99 -3.07 -6.57
C ALA A 29 -1.24 -1.56 -6.52
N GLY A 30 -1.87 -0.98 -7.55
CA GLY A 30 -2.22 0.43 -7.61
C GLY A 30 -3.27 0.84 -6.57
N HIS A 31 -4.15 -0.08 -6.16
CA HIS A 31 -5.13 0.19 -5.12
C HIS A 31 -4.48 0.52 -3.77
N ILE A 32 -3.37 -0.12 -3.41
CA ILE A 32 -2.65 0.18 -2.16
C ILE A 32 -2.20 1.64 -2.13
N HIS A 33 -1.56 2.11 -3.20
CA HIS A 33 -1.14 3.49 -3.29
C HIS A 33 -2.34 4.46 -3.21
N ASN A 34 -3.40 4.21 -3.97
CA ASN A 34 -4.58 5.08 -3.97
C ASN A 34 -5.32 5.06 -2.61
N ALA A 35 -5.33 3.93 -1.90
CA ALA A 35 -5.88 3.82 -0.56
C ALA A 35 -5.08 4.67 0.44
N ARG A 36 -3.74 4.64 0.38
CA ARG A 36 -2.90 5.54 1.17
C ARG A 36 -3.19 7.01 0.86
N CYS A 37 -3.29 7.38 -0.42
CA CYS A 37 -3.63 8.75 -0.80
C CYS A 37 -4.99 9.20 -0.25
N MET A 38 -6.00 8.32 -0.26
CA MET A 38 -7.30 8.59 0.33
C MET A 38 -7.17 8.86 1.83
N TRP A 39 -6.48 8.01 2.59
CA TRP A 39 -6.29 8.22 4.03
C TRP A 39 -5.47 9.46 4.35
N ILE A 40 -4.42 9.76 3.59
CA ILE A 40 -3.64 11.00 3.75
C ILE A 40 -4.52 12.22 3.44
N LYS A 41 -5.37 12.16 2.41
CA LYS A 41 -6.33 13.24 2.11
C LYS A 41 -7.36 13.44 3.23
N THR A 42 -7.84 12.34 3.81
CA THR A 42 -8.87 12.35 4.84
C THR A 42 -8.31 12.84 6.17
N LEU A 43 -7.22 12.25 6.64
CA LEU A 43 -6.68 12.49 7.97
C LEU A 43 -5.50 13.46 8.00
N GLY A 44 -4.64 13.48 6.98
CA GLY A 44 -3.41 14.27 6.98
C GLY A 44 -3.53 15.67 6.40
N ARG A 45 -4.28 15.85 5.32
CA ARG A 45 -4.38 17.14 4.61
C ARG A 45 -4.83 18.31 5.49
N PRO A 46 -5.84 18.19 6.37
CA PRO A 46 -6.22 19.27 7.27
C PRO A 46 -5.12 19.70 8.25
N HIS A 47 -4.11 18.85 8.45
CA HIS A 47 -2.95 19.07 9.31
C HIS A 47 -1.68 19.38 8.50
N GLY A 48 -1.83 19.80 7.24
CA GLY A 48 -0.70 20.24 6.40
C GLY A 48 0.11 19.11 5.72
N ILE A 49 -0.30 17.84 5.84
CA ILE A 49 0.38 16.75 5.16
C ILE A 49 0.02 16.74 3.67
N ALA A 50 1.03 16.84 2.81
CA ALA A 50 0.86 16.82 1.37
C ALA A 50 0.23 15.50 0.87
N VAL A 51 -0.82 15.60 0.07
CA VAL A 51 -1.51 14.44 -0.51
C VAL A 51 -0.84 14.07 -1.84
N PRO A 52 -0.28 12.86 -1.97
CA PRO A 52 0.25 12.40 -3.25
C PRO A 52 -0.87 12.25 -4.29
N ALA A 53 -0.55 12.52 -5.56
CA ALA A 53 -1.47 12.24 -6.66
C ALA A 53 -1.68 10.72 -6.82
N THR A 54 -2.95 10.32 -6.93
CA THR A 54 -3.34 8.94 -7.24
C THR A 54 -2.88 8.51 -8.62
N VAL A 55 -2.72 7.20 -8.83
CA VAL A 55 -2.43 6.64 -10.15
C VAL A 55 -3.69 6.09 -10.84
N ASP A 56 -3.70 6.12 -12.17
CA ASP A 56 -4.65 5.33 -12.95
C ASP A 56 -4.27 3.86 -12.87
N ARG A 57 -5.06 3.09 -12.11
CA ARG A 57 -4.82 1.68 -11.84
C ARG A 57 -4.95 0.80 -13.08
N HIS A 58 -5.58 1.28 -14.16
CA HIS A 58 -5.67 0.55 -15.42
C HIS A 58 -4.40 0.69 -16.25
N ARG A 59 -3.69 1.83 -16.13
CA ARG A 59 -2.59 2.20 -17.03
C ARG A 59 -1.22 2.33 -16.36
N VAL A 60 -1.16 2.36 -15.03
CA VAL A 60 0.09 2.60 -14.29
C VAL A 60 1.15 1.53 -14.60
N SER A 61 2.34 1.98 -14.97
CA SER A 61 3.49 1.09 -15.14
C SER A 61 4.09 0.70 -13.79
N ARG A 62 4.88 -0.39 -13.75
CA ARG A 62 5.57 -0.82 -12.52
C ARG A 62 6.46 0.29 -11.93
N SER A 63 7.26 0.94 -12.77
CA SER A 63 8.18 2.00 -12.33
C SER A 63 7.45 3.26 -11.86
N GLN A 64 6.33 3.62 -12.51
CA GLN A 64 5.47 4.70 -12.03
C GLN A 64 4.85 4.37 -10.67
N LEU A 65 4.38 3.14 -10.47
CA LEU A 65 3.79 2.72 -9.21
C LEU A 65 4.83 2.69 -8.08
N ILE A 66 6.05 2.21 -8.32
CA ILE A 66 7.12 2.19 -7.31
C ILE A 66 7.36 3.60 -6.75
N ARG A 67 7.60 4.58 -7.63
CA ARG A 67 7.77 5.98 -7.22
C ARG A 67 6.56 6.54 -6.49
N ALA A 68 5.35 6.14 -6.88
CA ALA A 68 4.12 6.55 -6.21
C ALA A 68 4.00 5.93 -4.80
N LEU A 69 4.37 4.65 -4.66
CA LEU A 69 4.39 3.94 -3.39
C LEU A 69 5.38 4.58 -2.40
N GLU A 70 6.56 4.98 -2.86
CA GLU A 70 7.53 5.73 -2.04
C GLU A 70 6.94 7.04 -1.49
N ARG A 71 6.35 7.86 -2.38
CA ARG A 71 5.71 9.13 -1.99
C ARG A 71 4.60 8.91 -0.97
N SER A 72 3.70 7.96 -1.25
CA SER A 72 2.62 7.64 -0.30
C SER A 72 3.11 6.99 0.99
N GLY A 73 4.23 6.24 0.95
CA GLY A 73 4.86 5.69 2.14
C GLY A 73 5.35 6.79 3.08
N ARG A 74 6.02 7.82 2.53
CA ARG A 74 6.39 9.02 3.31
C ARG A 74 5.17 9.74 3.89
N GLY A 75 4.10 9.90 3.12
CA GLY A 75 2.87 10.51 3.62
C GLY A 75 2.21 9.73 4.77
N ILE A 76 2.21 8.40 4.72
CA ILE A 76 1.74 7.57 5.85
C ILE A 76 2.67 7.70 7.06
N ALA A 77 3.99 7.72 6.84
CA ALA A 77 4.95 7.95 7.94
C ALA A 77 4.70 9.30 8.62
N SER A 78 4.50 10.38 7.86
CA SER A 78 4.14 11.70 8.39
C SER A 78 2.82 11.68 9.15
N LEU A 79 1.82 10.92 8.68
CA LEU A 79 0.54 10.80 9.36
C LEU A 79 0.66 10.07 10.71
N LEU A 80 1.49 9.02 10.78
CA LEU A 80 1.77 8.31 12.03
C LEU A 80 2.59 9.19 12.98
N ALA A 81 3.59 9.92 12.47
CA ALA A 81 4.37 10.87 13.26
C ALA A 81 3.49 11.97 13.86
N LEU A 82 2.57 12.54 13.08
CA LEU A 82 1.57 13.48 13.58
C LEU A 82 0.77 12.89 14.75
N GLY A 83 0.33 11.63 14.64
CA GLY A 83 -0.38 10.98 15.75
C GLY A 83 0.50 10.84 16.99
N LEU A 84 1.77 10.46 16.83
CA LEU A 84 2.72 10.35 17.96
C LEU A 84 2.97 11.69 18.64
N GLU A 85 3.08 12.78 17.88
CA GLU A 85 3.22 14.15 18.39
C GLU A 85 1.95 14.67 19.10
N ARG A 86 0.81 14.01 18.90
CA ARG A 86 -0.50 14.37 19.44
C ARG A 86 -1.00 13.31 20.43
N ASP A 87 -0.13 12.97 21.38
CA ASP A 87 -0.41 12.02 22.47
C ASP A 87 -0.86 10.63 21.98
N GLY A 88 -0.32 10.20 20.84
CA GLY A 88 -0.65 8.92 20.21
C GLY A 88 -1.97 8.91 19.43
N GLN A 89 -2.59 10.07 19.18
CA GLN A 89 -3.88 10.20 18.49
C GLN A 89 -3.77 11.06 17.23
N ILE A 90 -4.23 10.54 16.09
CA ILE A 90 -4.40 11.35 14.88
C ILE A 90 -5.67 12.19 15.06
N PRO A 91 -5.61 13.54 15.00
CA PRO A 91 -6.79 14.35 15.25
C PRO A 91 -7.85 14.11 14.17
N PRO A 92 -9.12 13.85 14.55
CA PRO A 92 -10.18 13.59 13.59
C PRO A 92 -10.42 14.81 12.71
N THR A 93 -10.92 14.55 11.50
CA THR A 93 -11.23 15.59 10.53
C THR A 93 -12.69 15.50 10.10
N ALA A 94 -13.26 16.60 9.61
CA ALA A 94 -14.62 16.58 9.06
C ALA A 94 -14.77 15.61 7.87
N ALA A 95 -13.68 15.33 7.15
CA ALA A 95 -13.66 14.35 6.05
C ALA A 95 -13.75 12.90 6.54
N TYR A 96 -13.46 12.64 7.82
CA TYR A 96 -13.51 11.31 8.41
C TYR A 96 -14.94 10.92 8.85
N ALA A 97 -15.82 10.73 7.86
CA ALA A 97 -17.22 10.40 8.09
C ALA A 97 -17.46 8.92 8.46
N TRP A 98 -16.60 8.01 8.02
CA TRP A 98 -16.79 6.55 8.15
C TRP A 98 -16.56 6.03 9.58
N ARG A 99 -15.85 6.77 10.46
CA ARG A 99 -15.70 6.60 11.93
C ARG A 99 -15.48 5.19 12.52
N ASN A 100 -15.20 4.19 11.69
CA ASN A 100 -15.07 2.78 12.11
C ASN A 100 -13.61 2.38 12.43
N LEU A 101 -12.63 3.19 12.04
CA LEU A 101 -11.22 3.06 12.44
C LEU A 101 -10.94 3.98 13.64
N PRO A 102 -10.60 3.45 14.82
CA PRO A 102 -10.01 4.24 15.89
C PRO A 102 -8.75 4.96 15.40
N LEU A 103 -8.57 6.22 15.81
CA LEU A 103 -7.50 7.09 15.30
C LEU A 103 -6.24 7.11 16.16
N ASP A 104 -6.14 6.24 17.16
CA ASP A 104 -4.86 6.03 17.83
C ASP A 104 -3.86 5.41 16.84
N VAL A 105 -2.59 5.76 17.02
CA VAL A 105 -1.51 5.34 16.12
C VAL A 105 -1.43 3.81 16.02
N GLY A 106 -1.74 3.08 17.08
CA GLY A 106 -1.74 1.62 17.11
C GLY A 106 -2.74 1.01 16.12
N HIS A 107 -4.01 1.43 16.18
CA HIS A 107 -5.03 0.97 15.24
C HIS A 107 -4.77 1.43 13.81
N VAL A 108 -4.34 2.67 13.61
CA VAL A 108 -4.04 3.18 12.25
C VAL A 108 -2.87 2.43 11.62
N LEU A 109 -1.77 2.20 12.36
CA LEU A 109 -0.65 1.39 11.89
C LEU A 109 -1.11 -0.04 11.55
N THR A 110 -1.88 -0.66 12.46
CA THR A 110 -2.39 -2.02 12.29
C THR A 110 -3.28 -2.13 11.05
N TYR A 111 -4.14 -1.14 10.80
CA TYR A 111 -4.97 -1.08 9.60
C TYR A 111 -4.11 -1.11 8.32
N PHE A 112 -3.05 -0.29 8.24
CA PHE A 112 -2.20 -0.28 7.05
C PHE A 112 -1.40 -1.57 6.87
N VAL A 113 -0.89 -2.15 7.98
CA VAL A 113 -0.22 -3.45 7.94
C VAL A 113 -1.16 -4.54 7.44
N ALA A 114 -2.39 -4.59 7.96
CA ALA A 114 -3.41 -5.58 7.59
C ALA A 114 -3.89 -5.39 6.14
N HIS A 115 -4.22 -4.15 5.74
CA HIS A 115 -4.67 -3.81 4.38
C HIS A 115 -3.62 -4.18 3.33
N GLU A 116 -2.35 -3.84 3.57
CA GLU A 116 -1.28 -4.18 2.65
C GLU A 116 -0.91 -5.66 2.70
N GLY A 117 -1.01 -6.32 3.85
CA GLY A 117 -0.90 -7.76 3.99
C GLY A 117 -1.95 -8.49 3.14
N HIS A 118 -3.21 -8.07 3.24
CA HIS A 118 -4.34 -8.61 2.50
C HIS A 118 -4.10 -8.57 0.97
N HIS A 119 -3.75 -7.40 0.43
CA HIS A 119 -3.54 -7.27 -1.02
C HIS A 119 -2.23 -7.90 -1.50
N ARG A 120 -1.16 -7.92 -0.68
CA ARG A 120 0.05 -8.71 -0.99
C ARG A 120 -0.29 -10.20 -1.09
N GLY A 121 -1.07 -10.72 -0.15
CA GLY A 121 -1.54 -12.11 -0.14
C GLY A 121 -2.36 -12.45 -1.39
N GLN A 122 -3.28 -11.56 -1.80
CA GLN A 122 -4.02 -11.72 -3.05
C GLN A 122 -3.12 -11.83 -4.26
N ILE A 123 -2.10 -10.96 -4.40
CA ILE A 123 -1.17 -10.99 -5.53
C ILE A 123 -0.39 -12.31 -5.55
N VAL A 124 0.10 -12.76 -4.40
CA VAL A 124 0.81 -14.05 -4.28
C VAL A 124 -0.10 -15.23 -4.65
N LEU A 125 -1.36 -15.20 -4.23
CA LEU A 125 -2.35 -16.24 -4.55
C LEU A 125 -2.69 -16.25 -6.04
N VAL A 126 -2.92 -15.08 -6.64
CA VAL A 126 -3.21 -14.95 -8.08
C VAL A 126 -2.05 -15.49 -8.90
N ALA A 127 -0.81 -15.15 -8.54
CA ALA A 127 0.39 -15.71 -9.19
C ALA A 127 0.37 -17.24 -9.19
N ARG A 128 0.00 -17.85 -8.06
CA ARG A 128 -0.12 -19.31 -7.94
C ARG A 128 -1.26 -19.89 -8.78
N GLN A 129 -2.44 -19.26 -8.77
CA GLN A 129 -3.60 -19.71 -9.53
C GLN A 129 -3.38 -19.66 -11.04
N LEU A 130 -2.54 -18.74 -11.51
CA LEU A 130 -2.17 -18.60 -12.92
C LEU A 130 -0.98 -19.48 -13.33
N GLY A 131 -0.54 -20.41 -12.48
CA GLY A 131 0.60 -21.28 -12.75
C GLY A 131 1.96 -20.58 -12.70
N GLN A 132 2.02 -19.29 -12.34
CA GLN A 132 3.23 -18.48 -12.24
C GLN A 132 3.65 -18.29 -10.78
N ARG A 133 3.84 -19.41 -10.06
CA ARG A 133 4.22 -19.38 -8.64
C ARG A 133 5.48 -18.54 -8.45
N LEU A 134 5.41 -17.56 -7.54
CA LEU A 134 6.58 -16.73 -7.21
C LEU A 134 7.68 -17.58 -6.54
N PRO A 135 8.97 -17.35 -6.87
CA PRO A 135 10.08 -18.06 -6.25
C PRO A 135 10.13 -17.89 -4.74
N ALA A 136 10.65 -18.88 -4.01
CA ALA A 136 10.78 -18.84 -2.55
C ALA A 136 11.54 -17.59 -2.03
N PRO A 137 12.63 -17.12 -2.67
CA PRO A 137 13.28 -15.86 -2.27
C PRO A 137 12.34 -14.64 -2.32
N VAL A 138 11.38 -14.61 -3.25
CA VAL A 138 10.38 -13.54 -3.35
C VAL A 138 9.36 -13.65 -2.23
N THR A 139 8.77 -14.84 -2.03
CA THR A 139 7.74 -15.02 -0.98
C THR A 139 8.30 -14.86 0.43
N ASN A 140 9.51 -15.36 0.68
CA ASN A 140 10.20 -15.17 1.96
C ASN A 140 10.66 -13.72 2.14
N GLY A 141 11.07 -13.06 1.06
CA GLY A 141 11.48 -11.66 1.07
C GLY A 141 10.39 -10.69 1.54
N LEU A 142 9.11 -11.04 1.39
CA LEU A 142 7.98 -10.26 1.92
C LEU A 142 7.98 -10.14 3.45
N TRP A 143 8.63 -11.08 4.14
CA TRP A 143 8.73 -11.16 5.60
C TRP A 143 10.06 -10.64 6.14
N GLN A 144 10.96 -10.16 5.28
CA GLN A 144 12.29 -9.70 5.68
C GLN A 144 12.27 -8.23 6.16
N TRP A 145 11.54 -7.95 7.24
CA TRP A 145 11.26 -6.60 7.75
C TRP A 145 12.52 -5.75 7.94
N THR A 146 13.55 -6.27 8.62
CA THR A 146 14.82 -5.56 8.85
C THR A 146 15.49 -5.14 7.54
N LYS A 147 15.53 -6.05 6.56
CA LYS A 147 16.11 -5.77 5.24
C LYS A 147 15.27 -4.74 4.47
N ARG A 148 13.94 -4.90 4.44
CA ARG A 148 13.04 -3.95 3.75
C ARG A 148 13.13 -2.55 4.36
N ALA A 149 13.29 -2.46 5.68
CA ALA A 149 13.46 -1.20 6.38
C ALA A 149 14.79 -0.52 6.03
N ALA A 150 15.88 -1.28 5.88
CA ALA A 150 17.17 -0.74 5.45
C ALA A 150 17.11 -0.21 4.00
N GLU A 151 16.50 -0.95 3.09
CA GLU A 151 16.31 -0.53 1.68
C GLU A 151 15.50 0.76 1.55
N GLY A 152 14.50 0.98 2.42
CA GLY A 152 13.70 2.20 2.40
C GLY A 152 14.38 3.45 2.98
N ARG A 153 15.57 3.30 3.59
CA ARG A 153 16.40 4.40 4.08
C ARG A 153 17.51 4.82 3.11
N ALA A 154 17.82 3.97 2.12
CA ALA A 154 18.79 4.22 1.07
C ALA A 154 18.16 5.08 -0.04
#